data_AF-A0A841J1V5-F1
#
_entry.id   AF-A0A841J1V5-F1
#
_cell.length_a   1.000
_cell.length_b   1.000
_cell.length_c   1.000
_cell.angle_alpha   90.00
_cell.angle_beta   90.00
_cell.angle_gamma   90.00
#
_symmetry.space_group_name_H-M   'P 1'
#
loop_
_entity.id
_entity.type
_entity.pdbx_description
1 polymer ?
#
loop_
_entity_poly.entity_id
_entity_poly.type
_entity_poly.pdbx_seq_one_letter_code
_entity_poly.pdbx_strand_id
1 'polypeptide(L)'
;MTRITTARNKVVTDEPEADDVMVYVGWTGPSDTPGVRRAFSTRYMPISAYQECLDWAVAIADQFSHPLYVVPLSHDDILHTDRWNPYAEMLATLNDQERGEMRQMAVASMCELMRDCHDREVRAEAYDILTQLKVIHHD
;
A
#
# COMPACT_ATOMS: atom_id res chain seq x y z
N MET A 1 -13.49 -5.90 12.77
CA MET A 1 -12.50 -5.47 13.79
C MET A 1 -12.36 -6.45 14.93
N THR A 2 -11.25 -7.19 14.89
CA THR A 2 -10.78 -8.18 15.86
C THR A 2 -9.81 -7.55 16.85
N ARG A 3 -9.84 -8.00 18.11
CA ARG A 3 -8.95 -7.54 19.19
C ARG A 3 -8.29 -8.74 19.86
N ILE A 4 -6.96 -8.78 19.86
CA ILE A 4 -6.15 -9.81 20.48
C ILE A 4 -5.49 -9.20 21.72
N THR A 5 -5.83 -9.68 22.91
CA THR A 5 -5.25 -9.19 24.17
C THR A 5 -3.98 -9.98 24.50
N THR A 6 -2.90 -9.25 24.81
CA THR A 6 -1.64 -9.79 25.33
C THR A 6 -1.53 -9.53 26.83
N ALA A 7 -0.41 -9.86 27.48
CA ALA A 7 -0.33 -9.77 28.94
C ALA A 7 -0.44 -8.32 29.47
N ARG A 8 -0.02 -7.34 28.67
CA ARG A 8 0.06 -5.91 29.05
C ARG A 8 -0.51 -4.96 27.99
N ASN A 9 -0.87 -5.46 26.82
CA ASN A 9 -1.34 -4.63 25.72
C ASN A 9 -2.37 -5.38 24.85
N LYS A 10 -2.62 -4.87 23.64
CA LYS A 10 -3.50 -5.50 22.65
C LYS A 10 -3.06 -5.17 21.23
N VAL A 11 -3.40 -6.08 20.33
CA VAL A 11 -3.34 -5.89 18.87
C VAL A 11 -4.76 -5.77 18.35
N VAL A 12 -4.99 -4.80 17.46
CA VAL A 12 -6.26 -4.59 16.78
C VAL A 12 -6.03 -4.87 15.29
N THR A 13 -6.93 -5.62 14.67
CA THR A 13 -6.82 -5.94 13.24
C THR A 13 -8.21 -6.14 12.64
N ASP A 14 -8.31 -6.02 11.32
CA ASP A 14 -9.44 -6.53 10.55
C ASP A 14 -9.01 -7.81 9.83
N GLU A 15 -9.96 -8.70 9.56
CA GLU A 15 -9.68 -9.86 8.71
C GLU A 15 -9.51 -9.37 7.27
N PRO A 16 -8.49 -9.85 6.52
CA PRO A 16 -8.32 -9.45 5.13
C PRO A 16 -9.55 -9.75 4.28
N GLU A 17 -9.96 -8.75 3.50
CA GLU A 17 -10.97 -8.88 2.45
C GLU A 17 -10.31 -9.30 1.12
N ALA A 18 -11.12 -9.69 0.14
CA ALA A 18 -10.62 -10.27 -1.10
C ALA A 18 -9.86 -9.27 -2.00
N ASP A 19 -10.12 -7.97 -1.82
CA ASP A 19 -9.54 -6.85 -2.57
C ASP A 19 -8.41 -6.13 -1.81
N ASP A 20 -8.12 -6.57 -0.58
CA ASP A 20 -6.94 -6.12 0.15
C ASP A 20 -5.66 -6.54 -0.57
N VAL A 21 -4.71 -5.62 -0.68
CA VAL A 21 -3.46 -5.81 -1.41
C VAL A 21 -2.22 -5.52 -0.59
N MET A 22 -2.35 -4.70 0.44
CA MET A 22 -1.26 -4.36 1.35
C MET A 22 -1.64 -4.63 2.80
N VAL A 23 -0.63 -4.76 3.64
CA VAL A 23 -0.76 -4.72 5.09
C VAL A 23 0.37 -3.87 5.70
N TYR A 24 0.07 -3.16 6.78
CA TYR A 24 1.10 -2.53 7.62
C TYR A 24 0.75 -2.68 9.10
N VAL A 25 1.74 -2.52 9.98
CA VAL A 25 1.51 -2.41 11.42
C VAL A 25 1.71 -0.97 11.86
N GLY A 26 0.67 -0.35 12.43
CA GLY A 26 0.65 1.03 12.89
C GLY A 26 0.49 1.16 14.41
N TRP A 27 0.99 2.25 14.97
CA TRP A 27 0.77 2.60 16.38
C TRP A 27 0.89 4.11 16.60
N THR A 28 0.43 4.57 17.76
CA THR A 28 0.61 5.96 18.18
C THR A 28 1.58 6.06 19.34
N GLY A 29 2.47 7.04 19.29
CA GLY A 29 3.42 7.34 20.36
C GLY A 29 3.45 8.83 20.71
N PRO A 30 4.22 9.19 21.75
CA PRO A 30 4.47 10.60 22.07
C PRO A 30 5.13 11.32 20.88
N SER A 31 4.78 12.59 20.67
CA SER A 31 5.46 13.49 19.74
C SER A 31 6.24 14.56 20.51
N ASP A 32 7.11 15.28 19.80
CA ASP A 32 7.87 16.41 20.36
C ASP A 32 6.97 17.58 20.81
N THR A 33 5.70 17.59 20.37
CA THR A 33 4.69 18.57 20.80
C THR A 33 3.85 18.01 21.96
N PRO A 34 3.86 18.65 23.14
CA PRO A 34 3.06 18.22 24.29
C PRO A 34 1.57 18.09 23.94
N GLY A 35 0.96 16.97 24.29
CA GLY A 35 -0.46 16.69 24.02
C GLY A 35 -0.76 16.17 22.62
N VAL A 36 0.23 16.12 21.71
CA VAL A 36 0.06 15.57 20.36
C VAL A 36 0.63 14.15 20.32
N ARG A 37 -0.15 13.21 19.77
CA ARG A 37 0.32 11.86 19.45
C ARG A 37 0.78 11.81 18.01
N ARG A 38 1.94 11.20 17.78
CA ARG A 38 2.44 10.90 16.44
C ARG A 38 2.05 9.50 16.04
N ALA A 39 1.61 9.33 14.80
CA ALA A 39 1.42 8.02 14.20
C ALA A 39 2.75 7.49 13.66
N PHE A 40 2.97 6.20 13.85
CA PHE A 40 4.11 5.44 13.36
C PHE A 40 3.59 4.20 12.63
N SER A 41 4.36 3.71 11.68
CA SER A 41 4.06 2.47 10.99
C SER A 41 5.33 1.75 10.58
N THR A 42 5.22 0.44 10.39
CA THR A 42 6.16 -0.32 9.55
C THR A 42 6.03 0.11 8.09
N ARG A 43 6.94 -0.40 7.24
CA ARG A 43 6.72 -0.38 5.79
C ARG A 43 5.45 -1.15 5.43
N TYR A 44 4.85 -0.80 4.30
CA TYR A 44 3.80 -1.60 3.68
C TYR A 44 4.39 -2.89 3.14
N MET A 45 3.67 -3.98 3.34
CA MET A 45 3.99 -5.32 2.86
C MET A 45 2.83 -5.84 1.99
N PRO A 46 3.05 -6.80 1.07
CA PRO A 46 1.95 -7.46 0.37
C PRO A 46 0.97 -8.11 1.35
N ILE A 47 -0.33 -8.16 1.01
CA ILE A 47 -1.35 -8.76 1.88
C ILE A 47 -1.07 -10.22 2.24
N SER A 48 -0.32 -10.95 1.40
CA SER A 48 0.13 -12.32 1.68
C SER A 48 1.01 -12.42 2.94
N ALA A 49 1.59 -11.31 3.41
CA ALA A 49 2.35 -11.22 4.66
C ALA A 49 1.46 -10.87 5.88
N TYR A 50 0.14 -10.83 5.74
CA TYR A 50 -0.79 -10.46 6.83
C TYR A 50 -0.55 -11.27 8.09
N GLN A 51 -0.51 -12.60 7.99
CA GLN A 51 -0.35 -13.46 9.16
C GLN A 51 1.01 -13.25 9.84
N GLU A 52 2.08 -13.09 9.06
CA GLU A 52 3.42 -12.79 9.59
C GLU A 52 3.43 -11.46 10.35
N CYS A 53 2.78 -10.44 9.79
CA CYS A 53 2.65 -9.12 10.43
C CYS A 53 1.81 -9.21 11.72
N LEU A 54 0.74 -10.01 11.72
CA LEU A 54 -0.11 -10.24 12.89
C LEU A 54 0.65 -10.95 14.01
N ASP A 55 1.33 -12.05 13.67
CA ASP A 55 2.12 -12.83 14.62
C ASP A 55 3.24 -11.99 15.25
N TRP A 56 3.95 -11.22 14.42
CA TRP A 56 4.97 -10.28 14.89
C TRP A 56 4.38 -9.23 15.82
N ALA A 57 3.25 -8.60 15.45
CA ALA A 57 2.61 -7.58 16.26
C ALA A 57 2.19 -8.15 17.63
N VAL A 58 1.61 -9.35 17.67
CA VAL A 58 1.24 -10.03 18.93
C VAL A 58 2.47 -10.32 19.78
N ALA A 59 3.57 -10.79 19.18
CA ALA A 59 4.79 -11.13 19.89
C ALA A 59 5.47 -9.93 20.59
N ILE A 60 5.33 -8.72 20.03
CA ILE A 60 5.98 -7.52 20.56
C ILE A 60 5.04 -6.60 21.32
N ALA A 61 3.71 -6.80 21.26
CA ALA A 61 2.73 -5.84 21.78
C ALA A 61 2.99 -5.43 23.23
N ASP A 62 3.43 -6.38 24.08
CA ASP A 62 3.72 -6.12 25.50
C ASP A 62 4.92 -5.20 25.75
N GLN A 63 5.73 -4.92 24.73
CA GLN A 63 6.84 -3.97 24.80
C GLN A 63 6.41 -2.53 24.48
N PHE A 64 5.20 -2.34 23.93
CA PHE A 64 4.67 -1.04 23.55
C PHE A 64 3.73 -0.50 24.63
N SER A 65 3.75 0.81 24.82
CA SER A 65 2.83 1.51 25.74
C SER A 65 1.42 1.71 25.18
N HIS A 66 1.24 1.46 23.88
CA HIS A 66 0.00 1.70 23.14
C HIS A 66 -0.32 0.51 22.25
N PRO A 67 -1.60 0.28 21.92
CA PRO A 67 -2.00 -0.80 21.02
C PRO A 67 -1.31 -0.72 19.67
N LEU A 68 -1.03 -1.90 19.10
CA LEU A 68 -0.62 -2.05 17.71
C LEU A 68 -1.84 -2.33 16.84
N TYR A 69 -1.83 -1.81 15.62
CA TYR A 69 -2.89 -1.97 14.63
C TYR A 69 -2.30 -2.68 13.42
N VAL A 70 -2.76 -3.89 13.11
CA VAL A 70 -2.43 -4.57 11.87
C VAL A 70 -3.54 -4.22 10.89
N VAL A 71 -3.18 -3.50 9.83
CA VAL A 71 -4.15 -2.84 8.96
C VAL A 71 -3.98 -3.41 7.56
N PRO A 72 -4.86 -4.34 7.13
CA PRO A 72 -4.97 -4.67 5.72
C PRO A 72 -5.58 -3.47 4.96
N LEU A 73 -5.23 -3.33 3.68
CA LEU A 73 -5.63 -2.20 2.85
C LEU A 73 -5.98 -2.64 1.44
N SER A 74 -7.14 -2.16 0.97
CA SER A 74 -7.58 -2.27 -0.40
C SER A 74 -6.92 -1.23 -1.30
N HIS A 75 -7.07 -1.40 -2.62
CA HIS A 75 -6.69 -0.34 -3.57
C HIS A 75 -7.48 0.95 -3.34
N ASP A 76 -8.76 0.84 -2.99
CA ASP A 76 -9.65 1.99 -2.76
C ASP A 76 -9.16 2.83 -1.58
N ASP A 77 -8.78 2.17 -0.47
CA ASP A 77 -8.19 2.81 0.69
C ASP A 77 -6.89 3.57 0.38
N ILE A 78 -6.09 3.02 -0.53
CA ILE A 78 -4.81 3.61 -0.93
C ILE A 78 -5.03 4.83 -1.83
N LEU A 79 -5.99 4.76 -2.76
CA LEU A 79 -6.26 5.82 -3.73
C LEU A 79 -6.99 7.02 -3.13
N HIS A 80 -7.82 6.80 -2.11
CA HIS A 80 -8.67 7.84 -1.52
C HIS A 80 -8.11 8.46 -0.23
N THR A 81 -6.86 8.16 0.13
CA THR A 81 -6.20 8.74 1.30
C THR A 81 -4.78 9.20 0.98
N ASP A 82 -4.18 10.01 1.86
CA ASP A 82 -2.76 10.40 1.78
C ASP A 82 -1.79 9.20 1.91
N ARG A 83 -2.30 7.96 2.00
CA ARG A 83 -1.52 6.72 2.04
C ARG A 83 -0.82 6.41 0.71
N TRP A 84 -1.11 7.14 -0.36
CA TRP A 84 -0.29 7.12 -1.58
C TRP A 84 1.11 7.74 -1.38
N ASN A 85 1.27 8.67 -0.44
CA ASN A 85 2.51 9.44 -0.27
C ASN A 85 3.76 8.56 -0.06
N PRO A 86 3.74 7.51 0.78
CA PRO A 86 4.89 6.62 0.93
C PRO A 86 5.25 5.84 -0.35
N TYR A 87 4.27 5.52 -1.21
CA TYR A 87 4.55 4.92 -2.51
C TYR A 87 5.15 5.93 -3.47
N ALA A 88 4.62 7.16 -3.49
CA ALA A 88 5.22 8.24 -4.27
C ALA A 88 6.68 8.52 -3.82
N GLU A 89 6.94 8.50 -2.51
CA GLU A 89 8.29 8.64 -1.95
C GLU A 89 9.20 7.48 -2.37
N MET A 90 8.74 6.22 -2.27
CA MET A 90 9.50 5.06 -2.76
C MET A 90 9.80 5.16 -4.26
N LEU A 91 8.80 5.49 -5.07
CA LEU A 91 8.95 5.66 -6.52
C LEU A 91 9.94 6.78 -6.87
N ALA A 92 10.00 7.84 -6.05
CA ALA A 92 10.98 8.90 -6.19
C ALA A 92 12.42 8.43 -5.92
N THR A 93 12.62 7.35 -5.15
CA THR A 93 13.96 6.80 -4.86
C THR A 93 14.51 5.86 -5.93
N LEU A 94 13.69 5.42 -6.90
CA LEU A 94 14.13 4.51 -7.96
C LEU A 94 15.25 5.13 -8.79
N ASN A 95 16.29 4.36 -9.10
CA ASN A 95 17.35 4.79 -10.02
C ASN A 95 16.88 4.73 -11.49
N ASP A 96 17.69 5.22 -12.42
CA ASP A 96 17.31 5.27 -13.85
C ASP A 96 16.97 3.90 -14.46
N GLN A 97 17.69 2.85 -14.04
CA GLN A 97 17.44 1.50 -14.51
C GLN A 97 16.10 0.98 -14.00
N GLU A 98 15.85 1.10 -12.70
CA GLU A 98 14.59 0.67 -12.06
C GLU A 98 13.39 1.45 -12.59
N ARG A 99 13.54 2.76 -12.85
CA ARG A 99 12.52 3.56 -13.52
C ARG A 99 12.25 3.08 -14.95
N GLY A 100 13.30 2.71 -15.68
CA GLY A 100 13.20 2.15 -17.02
C GLY A 100 12.44 0.82 -17.05
N GLU A 101 12.74 -0.07 -16.11
CA GLU A 101 12.06 -1.37 -15.96
C GLU A 101 10.59 -1.21 -15.58
N MET A 102 10.30 -0.35 -14.60
CA MET A 102 8.93 -0.04 -14.21
C MET A 102 8.13 0.54 -15.38
N ARG A 103 8.73 1.45 -16.15
CA ARG A 103 8.12 2.01 -17.36
C ARG A 103 7.83 0.93 -18.40
N GLN A 104 8.77 0.01 -18.65
CA GLN A 104 8.53 -1.09 -19.58
C GLN A 104 7.36 -1.99 -19.14
N MET A 105 7.28 -2.30 -17.84
CA MET A 105 6.20 -3.10 -17.27
C MET A 105 4.83 -2.43 -17.43
N ALA A 106 4.76 -1.12 -17.15
CA ALA A 106 3.54 -0.34 -17.35
C ALA A 106 3.10 -0.34 -18.82
N VAL A 107 4.04 -0.13 -19.75
CA VAL A 107 3.75 -0.13 -21.19
C VAL A 107 3.26 -1.50 -21.66
N ALA A 108 3.93 -2.58 -21.25
CA ALA A 108 3.52 -3.94 -21.60
C ALA A 108 2.09 -4.23 -21.12
N SER A 109 1.77 -3.88 -19.87
CA SER A 109 0.45 -4.08 -19.27
C SER A 109 -0.65 -3.31 -20.01
N MET A 110 -0.40 -2.04 -20.38
CA MET A 110 -1.36 -1.26 -21.15
C MET A 110 -1.55 -1.81 -22.57
N CYS A 111 -0.48 -2.29 -23.22
CA CYS A 111 -0.58 -2.96 -24.51
C CYS A 111 -1.40 -4.26 -24.44
N GLU A 112 -1.28 -5.02 -23.34
CA GLU A 112 -2.11 -6.21 -23.10
C GLU A 112 -3.58 -5.84 -22.90
N LEU A 113 -3.89 -4.82 -22.09
CA LEU A 113 -5.26 -4.30 -21.94
C LEU A 113 -5.83 -3.85 -23.30
N MET A 114 -5.05 -3.14 -24.09
CA MET A 114 -5.44 -2.70 -25.43
C MET A 114 -5.79 -3.85 -26.38
N ARG A 115 -5.11 -5.00 -26.23
CA ARG A 115 -5.25 -6.19 -27.07
C ARG A 115 -6.39 -7.10 -26.61
N ASP A 116 -6.47 -7.35 -25.30
CA ASP A 116 -7.27 -8.45 -24.74
C ASP A 116 -8.56 -7.99 -24.04
N CYS A 117 -8.66 -6.72 -23.63
CA CYS A 117 -9.88 -6.21 -22.99
C CYS A 117 -10.98 -5.94 -24.04
N HIS A 118 -12.19 -6.43 -23.81
CA HIS A 118 -13.33 -6.16 -24.71
C HIS A 118 -14.07 -4.87 -24.36
N ASP A 119 -13.81 -4.29 -23.19
CA ASP A 119 -14.41 -3.02 -22.79
C ASP A 119 -13.75 -1.86 -23.55
N ARG A 120 -14.57 -1.03 -24.20
CA ARG A 120 -14.10 0.09 -25.00
C ARG A 120 -13.56 1.22 -24.14
N GLU A 121 -14.14 1.48 -22.97
CA GLU A 121 -13.74 2.58 -22.10
C GLU A 121 -12.38 2.28 -21.49
N VAL A 122 -12.18 1.07 -20.96
CA VAL A 122 -10.89 0.59 -20.43
C VAL A 122 -9.78 0.67 -21.49
N ARG A 123 -10.09 0.31 -22.75
CA ARG A 123 -9.12 0.45 -23.85
C ARG A 123 -8.79 1.91 -24.16
N ALA A 124 -9.77 2.81 -24.12
CA ALA A 124 -9.52 4.24 -24.34
C ALA A 124 -8.59 4.81 -23.25
N GLU A 125 -8.82 4.45 -21.98
CA GLU A 125 -7.96 4.85 -20.86
C GLU A 125 -6.53 4.31 -21.01
N ALA A 126 -6.37 3.03 -21.39
CA ALA A 126 -5.06 2.45 -21.64
C ALA A 126 -4.32 3.16 -22.80
N TYR A 127 -5.03 3.55 -23.86
CA TYR A 127 -4.49 4.35 -24.96
C TYR A 127 -4.00 5.73 -24.49
N ASP A 128 -4.79 6.40 -23.65
CA ASP A 128 -4.43 7.72 -23.11
C ASP A 128 -3.17 7.62 -22.23
N ILE A 129 -3.07 6.58 -21.39
CA ILE A 129 -1.86 6.32 -20.58
C ILE A 129 -0.64 6.09 -21.48
N LEU A 130 -0.74 5.28 -22.53
CA LEU A 130 0.36 5.04 -23.49
C LEU A 130 0.81 6.33 -24.21
N THR A 131 -0.13 7.24 -24.47
CA THR A 131 0.15 8.56 -25.07
C THR A 131 0.86 9.48 -24.08
N GLN A 132 0.41 9.53 -22.82
CA GLN A 132 1.08 10.27 -21.75
C GLN A 132 2.50 9.77 -21.50
N LEU A 133 2.68 8.44 -21.59
CA LEU A 133 3.99 7.81 -21.55
C LEU A 133 4.82 8.06 -22.81
N LYS A 134 4.34 8.76 -23.84
CA LYS A 134 5.07 9.02 -25.10
C LYS A 134 5.43 7.74 -25.85
N VAL A 135 4.66 6.67 -25.70
CA VAL A 135 4.81 5.44 -26.50
C VAL A 135 4.06 5.57 -27.81
N ILE A 136 2.85 6.12 -27.74
CA ILE A 136 2.05 6.47 -28.90
C ILE A 136 2.25 7.96 -29.17
N HIS A 137 2.51 8.29 -30.43
CA HIS A 137 2.65 9.67 -30.91
C HIS A 137 1.47 10.01 -31.82
N HIS A 138 1.03 11.26 -31.74
CA HIS A 138 0.17 11.86 -32.74
C HIS A 138 1.07 12.68 -33.66
N ASP A 139 1.10 12.32 -34.94
CA ASP A 139 1.68 13.15 -35.99
C ASP A 139 0.87 14.44 -36.20
#